data_AF-A0A9P3YNB5-F1
#
_entry.id   AF-A0A9P3YNB5-F1
#
_cell.length_a   1.000
_cell.length_b   1.000
_cell.length_c   1.000
_cell.angle_alpha   90.00
_cell.angle_beta   90.00
_cell.angle_gamma   90.00
#
_symmetry.space_group_name_H-M   'P 1'
#
loop_
_entity.id
_entity.type
_entity.pdbx_description
1 polymer ?
#
loop_
_entity_poly.entity_id
_entity_poly.type
_entity_poly.pdbx_seq_one_letter_code
_entity_poly.pdbx_strand_id
1 'polypeptide(L)'
;MIINRSKDSSSNEISFVSKDMGFLLTQSEVSYNFKDKLVEDIAKQVFAENRLSVGTIAKTNVKYTKMFIGVNGYDTIMSAYTEASKKTKKKYMIEANLDKFNVIEKGTVTLSVMFEEGFNIINTTFSESMENVKNKVIVVDQYGSKISEKIDNEIFKEVNVIMQKVIQQQENQDVDIDSEFNGIEKSCSLKGYGDVSCITGRGVKVKDSYTKLVGLFYIDTDKHTWQNGEYQIELELNFQNLMDEKSAGQDEPKEESNLGGEDYVGGTEFSAIFTAYYPGPGIEGGDTDCREKKLNPSKKTCAAPMVGAYEKSYYTKEFLSKHPLFKYGDEVSIVTGVSGRDGVYKVNDNGSAIIIEKDGTYHIDVLVKNAEEMKRFGKRKGKIIIGGYSGNASNKAKIVISEAKKHLGKPYKWGGNGPSSFDCSGLMVYCFKKVNVSLPRTSNQQSKKGKKVEQKNLQAGDLVFFHNPVSHVGLYIGNGEFLHAPQTGDVVKISKLSSRRDFNTARRVL
;
A
#
# COMPACT_ATOMS: atom_id res chain seq x y z
N MET A 1 28.67 -14.77 -20.72
CA MET A 1 28.29 -13.85 -21.81
C MET A 1 29.28 -12.70 -21.85
N ILE A 2 29.95 -12.46 -22.98
CA ILE A 2 30.81 -11.29 -23.15
C ILE A 2 29.91 -10.05 -23.24
N ILE A 3 30.09 -9.11 -22.32
CA ILE A 3 29.32 -7.86 -22.25
C ILE A 3 30.12 -6.64 -22.70
N ASN A 4 31.45 -6.74 -22.64
CA ASN A 4 32.34 -5.67 -23.07
C ASN A 4 33.62 -6.26 -23.66
N ARG A 5 34.15 -5.59 -24.68
CA ARG A 5 35.44 -5.86 -25.29
C ARG A 5 36.12 -4.54 -25.58
N SER A 6 37.34 -4.36 -25.08
CA SER A 6 38.14 -3.16 -25.34
C SER A 6 39.53 -3.52 -25.83
N LYS A 7 40.14 -2.58 -26.56
CA LYS A 7 41.52 -2.65 -27.03
C LYS A 7 42.12 -1.25 -26.93
N ASP A 8 43.26 -1.14 -26.29
CA ASP A 8 43.96 0.12 -26.07
C ASP A 8 45.18 0.19 -27.00
N SER A 9 45.45 1.33 -27.64
CA SER A 9 46.59 1.49 -28.57
C SER A 9 47.97 1.46 -27.89
N SER A 10 48.02 1.66 -26.57
CA SER A 10 49.25 1.59 -25.77
C SER A 10 49.60 0.17 -25.34
N SER A 11 48.75 -0.82 -25.60
CA SER A 11 49.00 -2.24 -25.28
C SER A 11 48.66 -3.15 -26.47
N ASN A 12 49.31 -4.31 -26.55
CA ASN A 12 48.93 -5.35 -27.52
C ASN A 12 47.84 -6.29 -26.97
N GLU A 13 47.19 -5.92 -25.87
CA GLU A 13 46.21 -6.75 -25.18
C GLU A 13 44.78 -6.44 -25.65
N ILE A 14 43.91 -7.45 -25.55
CA ILE A 14 42.48 -7.31 -25.79
C ILE A 14 41.77 -7.73 -24.50
N SER A 15 41.04 -6.80 -23.90
CA SER A 15 40.32 -7.05 -22.66
C SER A 15 38.89 -7.47 -22.98
N PHE A 16 38.44 -8.53 -22.30
CA PHE A 16 37.06 -9.01 -22.38
C PHE A 16 36.46 -9.00 -20.98
N VAL A 17 35.26 -8.45 -20.84
CA VAL A 17 34.45 -8.57 -19.62
C VAL A 17 33.29 -9.50 -19.93
N SER A 18 33.19 -10.56 -19.15
CA SER A 18 32.07 -11.49 -19.22
C SER A 18 31.32 -11.52 -17.90
N LYS A 19 30.00 -11.64 -17.98
CA LYS A 19 29.14 -11.95 -16.84
C LYS A 19 28.48 -13.30 -17.03
N ASP A 20 28.12 -13.93 -15.92
CA ASP A 20 27.29 -15.13 -15.93
C ASP A 20 25.86 -14.82 -16.43
N MET A 21 25.02 -15.85 -16.49
CA MET A 21 23.62 -15.69 -16.87
C MET A 21 22.80 -14.98 -15.77
N GLY A 22 23.29 -14.91 -14.52
CA GLY A 22 22.62 -14.22 -13.41
C GLY A 22 22.53 -12.72 -13.64
N PHE A 23 23.45 -12.16 -14.42
CA PHE A 23 23.31 -10.81 -14.94
C PHE A 23 21.98 -10.56 -15.65
N LEU A 24 21.44 -11.54 -16.41
CA LEU A 24 20.15 -11.36 -17.10
C LEU A 24 18.99 -11.15 -16.11
N LEU A 25 19.00 -11.84 -14.96
CA LEU A 25 17.98 -11.66 -13.92
C LEU A 25 17.95 -10.24 -13.36
N THR A 26 19.08 -9.52 -13.40
CA THR A 26 19.18 -8.13 -12.93
C THR A 26 18.76 -7.11 -13.98
N GLN A 27 18.77 -7.48 -15.27
CA GLN A 27 18.46 -6.57 -16.39
C GLN A 27 17.04 -6.76 -16.93
N SER A 28 16.50 -7.98 -16.84
CA SER A 28 15.19 -8.31 -17.38
C SER A 28 14.09 -7.92 -16.40
N GLU A 29 13.39 -6.83 -16.70
CA GLU A 29 12.17 -6.43 -16.01
C GLU A 29 11.01 -7.37 -16.34
N VAL A 30 10.27 -7.74 -15.30
CA VAL A 30 9.15 -8.67 -15.34
C VAL A 30 7.93 -8.04 -14.69
N SER A 31 6.75 -8.49 -15.11
CA SER A 31 5.48 -8.08 -14.50
C SER A 31 4.69 -9.31 -14.09
N TYR A 32 4.46 -9.47 -12.79
CA TYR A 32 3.78 -10.61 -12.21
C TYR A 32 2.68 -10.16 -11.26
N ASN A 33 1.60 -10.94 -11.22
CA ASN A 33 0.60 -10.84 -10.17
C ASN A 33 0.51 -12.20 -9.46
N PHE A 34 1.29 -12.36 -8.40
CA PHE A 34 1.27 -13.59 -7.61
C PHE A 34 0.16 -13.52 -6.57
N LYS A 35 -0.71 -14.53 -6.57
CA LYS A 35 -1.77 -14.69 -5.58
C LYS A 35 -1.61 -16.03 -4.87
N ASP A 36 -1.41 -15.98 -3.55
CA ASP A 36 -1.33 -17.14 -2.68
C ASP A 36 -0.35 -18.22 -3.18
N LYS A 37 0.76 -17.79 -3.80
CA LYS A 37 1.70 -18.69 -4.49
C LYS A 37 2.86 -19.05 -3.57
N LEU A 38 3.33 -20.29 -3.64
CA LEU A 38 4.53 -20.71 -2.90
C LEU A 38 5.76 -19.96 -3.41
N VAL A 39 6.61 -19.50 -2.49
CA VAL A 39 7.84 -18.75 -2.80
C VAL A 39 8.78 -19.54 -3.71
N GLU A 40 8.93 -20.86 -3.49
CA GLU A 40 9.69 -21.73 -4.37
C GLU A 40 9.13 -21.83 -5.80
N ASP A 41 7.80 -21.72 -5.97
CA ASP A 41 7.16 -21.78 -7.29
C ASP A 41 7.21 -20.42 -8.01
N ILE A 42 7.30 -19.32 -7.26
CA ILE A 42 7.63 -18.00 -7.81
C ILE A 42 9.02 -18.05 -8.44
N ALA A 43 10.04 -18.55 -7.73
CA ALA A 43 11.39 -18.67 -8.29
C ALA A 43 11.45 -19.54 -9.55
N LYS A 44 10.79 -20.71 -9.54
CA LYS A 44 10.70 -21.57 -10.73
C LYS A 44 10.09 -20.83 -11.92
N GLN A 45 8.99 -20.11 -11.70
CA GLN A 45 8.31 -19.38 -12.76
C GLN A 45 9.23 -18.30 -13.33
N VAL A 46 9.85 -17.48 -12.46
CA VAL A 46 10.73 -16.40 -12.88
C VAL A 46 11.93 -16.93 -13.68
N PHE A 47 12.57 -18.01 -13.23
CA PHE A 47 13.66 -18.65 -13.99
C PHE A 47 13.19 -19.21 -15.33
N ALA A 48 12.07 -19.93 -15.35
CA ALA A 48 11.54 -20.55 -16.56
C ALA A 48 11.16 -19.51 -17.64
N GLU A 49 10.49 -18.42 -17.26
CA GLU A 49 10.09 -17.36 -18.19
C GLU A 49 11.30 -16.60 -18.76
N ASN A 50 12.37 -16.48 -17.98
CA ASN A 50 13.66 -15.94 -18.45
C ASN A 50 14.52 -16.98 -19.19
N ARG A 51 13.99 -18.19 -19.46
CA ARG A 51 14.69 -19.30 -20.13
C ARG A 51 15.98 -19.72 -19.43
N LEU A 52 15.99 -19.66 -18.11
CA LEU A 52 17.09 -20.08 -17.27
C LEU A 52 16.84 -21.50 -16.75
N SER A 53 17.84 -22.38 -16.85
CA SER A 53 17.68 -23.75 -16.37
C SER A 53 17.55 -23.76 -14.85
N VAL A 54 16.49 -24.37 -14.36
CA VAL A 54 16.21 -24.44 -12.92
C VAL A 54 17.05 -25.55 -12.29
N GLY A 55 17.80 -25.20 -11.25
CA GLY A 55 18.51 -26.14 -10.39
C GLY A 55 17.76 -26.42 -9.09
N THR A 56 18.51 -26.51 -7.99
CA THR A 56 17.97 -26.77 -6.65
C THR A 56 17.30 -25.53 -6.08
N ILE A 57 16.06 -25.65 -5.62
CA ILE A 57 15.32 -24.56 -4.98
C ILE A 57 14.97 -24.97 -3.55
N ALA A 58 15.38 -24.15 -2.59
CA ALA A 58 15.09 -24.32 -1.18
C ALA A 58 13.57 -24.27 -0.93
N LYS A 59 13.03 -25.27 -0.24
CA LYS A 59 11.60 -25.33 0.09
C LYS A 59 11.32 -24.45 1.29
N THR A 60 10.37 -23.54 1.15
CA THR A 60 9.98 -22.62 2.23
C THR A 60 8.60 -22.93 2.80
N ASN A 61 7.71 -23.52 2.00
CA ASN A 61 6.28 -23.68 2.30
C ASN A 61 5.56 -22.36 2.66
N VAL A 62 6.16 -21.21 2.33
CA VAL A 62 5.58 -19.90 2.58
C VAL A 62 4.81 -19.48 1.34
N LYS A 63 3.57 -19.03 1.55
CA LYS A 63 2.77 -18.40 0.50
C LYS A 63 3.00 -16.90 0.47
N TYR A 64 2.99 -16.36 -0.74
CA TYR A 64 3.25 -14.96 -1.02
C TYR A 64 2.26 -14.41 -2.05
N THR A 65 1.71 -13.24 -1.74
CA THR A 65 0.78 -12.50 -2.59
C THR A 65 1.36 -11.12 -2.80
N LYS A 66 1.78 -10.80 -4.01
CA LYS A 66 2.28 -9.47 -4.35
C LYS A 66 2.28 -9.24 -5.86
N MET A 67 2.11 -7.98 -6.24
CA MET A 67 2.16 -7.54 -7.63
C MET A 67 3.52 -6.89 -7.91
N PHE A 68 4.17 -7.33 -8.98
CA PHE A 68 5.42 -6.77 -9.47
C PHE A 68 5.17 -6.15 -10.85
N ILE A 69 5.53 -4.89 -11.03
CA ILE A 69 5.39 -4.18 -12.31
C ILE A 69 6.74 -3.52 -12.60
N GLY A 70 7.41 -3.92 -13.68
CA GLY A 70 8.70 -3.36 -14.07
C GLY A 70 9.81 -3.64 -13.05
N VAL A 71 9.74 -4.75 -12.32
CA VAL A 71 10.76 -5.16 -11.34
C VAL A 71 11.61 -6.24 -11.98
N ASN A 72 12.93 -6.25 -11.76
CA ASN A 72 13.78 -7.31 -12.33
C ASN A 72 13.53 -8.68 -11.66
N GLY A 73 13.94 -9.75 -12.34
CA GLY A 73 13.74 -11.12 -11.86
C GLY A 73 14.43 -11.41 -10.53
N TYR A 74 15.63 -10.87 -10.32
CA TYR A 74 16.38 -11.03 -9.07
C TYR A 74 15.61 -10.43 -7.87
N ASP A 75 15.21 -9.16 -7.96
CA ASP A 75 14.48 -8.46 -6.90
C ASP A 75 13.11 -9.09 -6.65
N THR A 76 12.45 -9.61 -7.69
CA THR A 76 11.19 -10.33 -7.57
C THR A 76 11.35 -11.59 -6.71
N ILE A 77 12.36 -12.42 -7.02
CA ILE A 77 12.63 -13.65 -6.27
C ILE A 77 13.08 -13.31 -4.85
N MET A 78 14.06 -12.43 -4.70
CA MET A 78 14.62 -12.09 -3.40
C MET A 78 13.58 -11.44 -2.48
N SER A 79 12.65 -10.62 -2.99
CA SER A 79 11.55 -10.06 -2.18
C SER A 79 10.64 -11.14 -1.60
N ALA A 80 10.33 -12.18 -2.39
CA ALA A 80 9.54 -13.31 -1.92
C ALA A 80 10.30 -14.13 -0.86
N TYR A 81 11.61 -14.35 -1.06
CA TYR A 81 12.46 -15.06 -0.11
C TYR A 81 12.79 -14.26 1.16
N THR A 82 12.81 -12.93 1.10
CA THR A 82 12.91 -12.06 2.29
C THR A 82 11.72 -12.28 3.22
N GLU A 83 10.51 -12.36 2.69
CA GLU A 83 9.32 -12.68 3.49
C GLU A 83 9.30 -14.12 4.00
N ALA A 84 9.82 -15.07 3.21
CA ALA A 84 10.03 -16.43 3.69
C ALA A 84 11.07 -16.51 4.82
N SER A 85 12.15 -15.74 4.74
CA SER A 85 13.20 -15.64 5.76
C SER A 85 12.66 -15.11 7.08
N LYS A 86 11.79 -14.09 7.06
CA LYS A 86 11.13 -13.57 8.27
C LYS A 86 10.36 -14.65 9.05
N LYS A 87 9.69 -15.57 8.33
CA LYS A 87 8.90 -16.68 8.90
C LYS A 87 9.74 -17.91 9.27
N THR A 88 10.66 -18.31 8.40
CA THR A 88 11.45 -19.54 8.57
C THR A 88 12.72 -19.34 9.41
N LYS A 89 13.15 -18.09 9.60
CA LYS A 89 14.45 -17.68 10.19
C LYS A 89 15.68 -18.19 9.45
N LYS A 90 15.50 -18.77 8.26
CA LYS A 90 16.57 -19.20 7.36
C LYS A 90 16.94 -18.09 6.40
N LYS A 91 18.22 -18.04 6.00
CA LYS A 91 18.74 -17.08 5.03
C LYS A 91 18.91 -17.76 3.69
N TYR A 92 18.52 -17.08 2.61
CA TYR A 92 18.50 -17.64 1.27
C TYR A 92 19.31 -16.78 0.30
N MET A 93 19.84 -17.39 -0.75
CA MET A 93 20.49 -16.68 -1.85
C MET A 93 20.25 -17.38 -3.17
N ILE A 94 20.25 -16.61 -4.25
CA ILE A 94 20.31 -17.14 -5.60
C ILE A 94 21.76 -17.48 -5.91
N GLU A 95 21.99 -18.69 -6.42
CA GLU A 95 23.31 -19.14 -6.88
C GLU A 95 23.21 -19.51 -8.35
N ALA A 96 24.04 -18.88 -9.19
CA ALA A 96 24.21 -19.26 -10.57
C ALA A 96 25.37 -20.25 -10.68
N ASN A 97 25.06 -21.53 -10.87
CA ASN A 97 26.06 -22.57 -11.07
C ASN A 97 26.06 -23.02 -12.53
N LEU A 98 26.99 -22.47 -13.30
CA LEU A 98 27.12 -22.68 -14.75
C LEU A 98 25.82 -22.35 -15.50
N ASP A 99 25.07 -23.36 -15.91
CA ASP A 99 23.80 -23.25 -16.63
C ASP A 99 22.58 -23.30 -15.70
N LYS A 100 22.74 -23.67 -14.43
CA LYS A 100 21.65 -23.88 -13.48
C LYS A 100 21.54 -22.77 -12.44
N PHE A 101 20.31 -22.32 -12.23
CA PHE A 101 19.95 -21.33 -11.23
C PHE A 101 19.33 -22.01 -10.02
N ASN A 102 20.02 -21.88 -8.91
CA ASN A 102 19.61 -22.43 -7.63
C ASN A 102 19.07 -21.31 -6.73
N VAL A 103 18.21 -21.67 -5.79
CA VAL A 103 17.99 -20.88 -4.58
C VAL A 103 18.36 -21.77 -3.40
N ILE A 104 19.41 -21.39 -2.66
CA ILE A 104 20.00 -22.22 -1.60
C ILE A 104 19.92 -21.52 -0.25
N GLU A 105 20.05 -22.29 0.83
CA GLU A 105 20.21 -21.76 2.18
C GLU A 105 21.64 -21.24 2.36
N LYS A 106 21.79 -19.92 2.55
CA LYS A 106 23.09 -19.24 2.69
C LYS A 106 23.75 -19.62 4.01
N GLY A 107 25.07 -19.78 4.02
CA GLY A 107 25.88 -20.02 5.21
C GLY A 107 25.83 -21.45 5.76
N THR A 108 25.25 -22.40 5.03
CA THR A 108 25.20 -23.82 5.43
C THR A 108 26.52 -24.56 5.18
N VAL A 109 27.33 -24.08 4.24
CA VAL A 109 28.63 -24.67 3.87
C VAL A 109 29.75 -23.90 4.55
N THR A 110 30.56 -24.60 5.35
CA THR A 110 31.82 -24.06 5.89
C THR A 110 32.99 -24.66 5.14
N LEU A 111 33.91 -23.82 4.69
CA LEU A 111 35.08 -24.23 3.95
C LEU A 111 36.08 -24.99 4.83
N SER A 112 36.81 -25.91 4.20
CA SER A 112 37.93 -26.60 4.85
C SER A 112 39.19 -25.73 4.88
N VAL A 113 39.35 -24.83 3.91
CA VAL A 113 40.44 -23.84 3.92
C VAL A 113 40.25 -22.87 5.09
N MET A 114 41.36 -22.62 5.80
CA MET A 114 41.46 -21.65 6.89
C MET A 114 42.48 -20.59 6.50
N PHE A 115 42.23 -19.34 6.90
CA PHE A 115 43.16 -18.25 6.75
C PHE A 115 43.88 -17.98 8.06
N GLU A 116 45.19 -18.15 8.08
CA GLU A 116 46.03 -17.92 9.26
C GLU A 116 47.11 -16.87 8.98
N GLU A 117 47.31 -15.98 9.95
CA GLU A 117 48.40 -15.01 9.94
C GLU A 117 49.76 -15.70 9.77
N GLY A 118 50.60 -15.18 8.89
CA GLY A 118 51.93 -15.76 8.60
C GLY A 118 51.93 -17.02 7.73
N PHE A 119 50.76 -17.52 7.30
CA PHE A 119 50.68 -18.68 6.39
C PHE A 119 50.14 -18.30 5.01
N ASN A 120 48.85 -17.97 4.93
CA ASN A 120 48.17 -17.73 3.65
C ASN A 120 47.39 -16.41 3.61
N ILE A 121 47.53 -15.57 4.63
CA ILE A 121 47.04 -14.19 4.65
C ILE A 121 48.12 -13.26 4.08
N ILE A 122 47.76 -12.42 3.11
CA ILE A 122 48.58 -11.30 2.62
C ILE A 122 48.24 -10.04 3.41
N ASN A 123 46.95 -9.75 3.57
CA ASN A 123 46.45 -8.60 4.30
C ASN A 123 45.04 -8.87 4.82
N THR A 124 44.71 -8.32 5.98
CA THR A 124 43.32 -8.19 6.42
C THR A 124 43.04 -6.76 6.83
N THR A 125 41.79 -6.35 6.69
CA THR A 125 41.33 -5.05 7.16
C THR A 125 40.10 -5.25 8.02
N PHE A 126 39.99 -4.47 9.09
CA PHE A 126 38.79 -4.34 9.90
C PHE A 126 38.49 -2.85 10.07
N SER A 127 37.23 -2.49 9.87
CA SER A 127 36.75 -1.11 10.02
C SER A 127 35.39 -1.11 10.70
N GLU A 128 35.20 -0.15 11.60
CA GLU A 128 33.92 0.14 12.25
C GLU A 128 33.51 1.57 11.91
N SER A 129 32.27 1.76 11.48
CA SER A 129 31.70 3.07 11.18
C SER A 129 30.45 3.33 12.01
N MET A 130 30.39 4.54 12.58
CA MET A 130 29.21 5.05 13.29
C MET A 130 28.38 6.01 12.44
N GLU A 131 28.77 6.24 11.18
CA GLU A 131 28.19 7.27 10.31
C GLU A 131 26.68 7.10 10.14
N ASN A 132 26.24 5.85 9.95
CA ASN A 132 24.85 5.50 9.68
C ASN A 132 24.10 4.98 10.89
N VAL A 133 24.72 4.95 12.08
CA VAL A 133 24.08 4.42 13.30
C VAL A 133 22.78 5.17 13.60
N LYS A 134 21.72 4.41 13.86
CA LYS A 134 20.42 4.87 14.36
C LYS A 134 20.01 4.01 15.55
N ASN A 135 20.04 4.58 16.75
CA ASN A 135 19.60 3.90 17.97
C ASN A 135 18.34 4.52 18.59
N LYS A 136 17.81 5.58 17.98
CA LYS A 136 16.51 6.16 18.34
C LYS A 136 15.71 6.45 17.08
N VAL A 137 14.49 5.95 17.02
CA VAL A 137 13.56 6.24 15.92
C VAL A 137 12.37 6.99 16.51
N ILE A 138 12.05 8.15 15.91
CA ILE A 138 10.90 8.97 16.28
C ILE A 138 9.94 8.95 15.11
N VAL A 139 8.73 8.46 15.35
CA VAL A 139 7.65 8.55 14.37
C VAL A 139 6.90 9.83 14.62
N VAL A 140 6.86 10.69 13.60
CA VAL A 140 6.12 11.93 13.63
C VAL A 140 4.95 11.86 12.67
N ASP A 141 3.90 12.61 13.00
CA ASP A 141 2.83 12.87 12.06
C ASP A 141 3.33 13.78 10.93
N GLN A 142 2.46 14.00 9.95
CA GLN A 142 2.72 14.88 8.81
C GLN A 142 2.95 16.37 9.17
N TYR A 143 2.81 16.74 10.44
CA TYR A 143 3.04 18.08 10.98
C TYR A 143 4.30 18.15 11.86
N GLY A 144 5.01 17.02 12.04
CA GLY A 144 6.20 16.93 12.90
C GLY A 144 5.88 16.68 14.37
N SER A 145 4.62 16.46 14.75
CA SER A 145 4.25 16.10 16.11
C SER A 145 4.61 14.64 16.37
N LYS A 146 5.26 14.37 17.51
CA LYS A 146 5.66 13.02 17.90
C LYS A 146 4.43 12.14 18.12
N ILE A 147 4.31 11.08 17.32
CA ILE A 147 3.33 10.00 17.48
C ILE A 147 3.92 8.96 18.44
N SER A 148 5.14 8.49 18.15
CA SER A 148 5.84 7.50 18.98
C SER A 148 7.34 7.72 18.95
N GLU A 149 8.03 7.13 19.93
CA GLU A 149 9.48 7.01 19.91
C GLU A 149 9.88 5.64 20.45
N LYS A 150 10.97 5.11 19.90
CA LYS A 150 11.59 3.87 20.38
C LYS A 150 13.11 4.07 20.40
N ILE A 151 13.73 3.56 21.46
CA ILE A 151 15.19 3.54 21.62
C ILE A 151 15.61 2.07 21.64
N ASP A 152 16.59 1.73 20.83
CA ASP A 152 17.27 0.45 20.91
C ASP A 152 18.32 0.54 22.02
N ASN A 153 18.05 -0.15 23.14
CA ASN A 153 18.90 -0.11 24.32
C ASN A 153 20.21 -0.92 24.13
N GLU A 154 20.28 -1.84 23.17
CA GLU A 154 21.50 -2.61 22.92
C GLU A 154 22.49 -1.73 22.15
N ILE A 155 22.04 -1.11 21.05
CA ILE A 155 22.86 -0.19 20.27
C ILE A 155 23.23 1.04 21.11
N PHE A 156 22.31 1.54 21.95
CA PHE A 156 22.60 2.65 22.85
C PHE A 156 23.70 2.31 23.88
N LYS A 157 23.74 1.08 24.41
CA LYS A 157 24.81 0.66 25.32
C LYS A 157 26.17 0.56 24.63
N GLU A 158 26.19 0.14 23.37
CA GLU A 158 27.42 0.04 22.58
C GLU A 158 27.97 1.42 22.20
N VAL A 159 27.09 2.34 21.80
CA VAL A 159 27.47 3.67 21.26
C VAL A 159 27.54 4.77 22.33
N ASN A 160 26.76 4.64 23.41
CA ASN A 160 26.64 5.59 24.52
C ASN A 160 26.27 7.04 24.12
N VAL A 161 25.72 7.25 22.91
CA VAL A 161 25.28 8.54 22.37
C VAL A 161 23.97 8.32 21.61
N ILE A 162 23.02 9.27 21.67
CA ILE A 162 21.78 9.19 20.89
C ILE A 162 22.03 9.63 19.45
N MET A 163 21.79 8.74 18.49
CA MET A 163 21.82 9.01 17.06
C MET A 163 20.44 8.66 16.49
N GLN A 164 19.66 9.68 16.13
CA GLN A 164 18.22 9.51 15.86
C GLN A 164 17.85 9.57 14.37
N LYS A 165 16.81 8.81 13.99
CA LYS A 165 16.07 8.92 12.73
C LYS A 165 14.66 9.42 13.02
N VAL A 166 14.18 10.37 12.23
CA VAL A 166 12.79 10.83 12.29
C VAL A 166 12.07 10.31 11.06
N ILE A 167 10.98 9.58 11.27
CA ILE A 167 10.16 8.99 10.21
C ILE A 167 8.81 9.65 10.22
N GLN A 168 8.39 10.15 9.07
CA GLN A 168 7.06 10.68 8.88
C GLN A 168 6.12 9.54 8.47
N GLN A 169 5.13 9.21 9.32
CA GLN A 169 4.14 8.20 9.00
C GLN A 169 3.15 8.71 7.95
N GLN A 170 2.93 7.94 6.88
CA GLN A 170 1.89 8.22 5.88
C GLN A 170 0.52 7.69 6.37
N GLU A 171 -0.57 8.41 6.07
CA GLU A 171 -1.93 8.00 6.46
C GLU A 171 -2.23 6.58 5.93
N ASN A 172 -2.53 5.62 6.83
CA ASN A 172 -2.80 4.19 6.60
C ASN A 172 -1.61 3.26 6.31
N GLN A 173 -0.39 3.63 6.68
CA GLN A 173 0.76 2.71 6.64
C GLN A 173 1.36 2.56 8.05
N ASP A 174 1.49 1.33 8.53
CA ASP A 174 2.27 1.06 9.74
C ASP A 174 3.75 1.26 9.43
N VAL A 175 4.44 1.99 10.30
CA VAL A 175 5.89 2.18 10.21
C VAL A 175 6.54 1.05 10.98
N ASP A 176 7.34 0.23 10.28
CA ASP A 176 8.19 -0.77 10.92
C ASP A 176 9.40 -0.08 11.54
N ILE A 177 9.22 0.41 12.78
CA ILE A 177 10.24 1.11 13.56
C ILE A 177 11.50 0.25 13.74
N ASP A 178 11.35 -1.06 13.82
CA ASP A 178 12.46 -1.98 14.12
C ASP A 178 13.40 -2.15 12.93
N SER A 179 12.88 -2.06 11.70
CA SER A 179 13.69 -2.08 10.47
C SER A 179 14.58 -0.84 10.28
N GLU A 180 14.42 0.18 11.12
CA GLU A 180 15.01 1.51 10.94
C GLU A 180 16.16 1.78 11.90
N PHE A 181 16.38 0.87 12.86
CA PHE A 181 17.59 0.86 13.67
C PHE A 181 18.78 0.38 12.85
N ASN A 182 19.92 1.04 13.04
CA ASN A 182 21.17 0.64 12.42
C ASN A 182 22.27 0.67 13.48
N GLY A 183 22.97 -0.45 13.64
CA GLY A 183 24.08 -0.61 14.57
C GLY A 183 25.37 -0.02 14.02
N ILE A 184 26.48 -0.27 14.72
CA ILE A 184 27.82 0.06 14.21
C ILE A 184 28.07 -0.82 12.97
N GLU A 185 28.35 -0.20 11.84
CA GLU A 185 28.67 -0.91 10.61
C GLU A 185 30.09 -1.45 10.71
N LYS A 186 30.23 -2.77 10.72
CA LYS A 186 31.53 -3.45 10.79
C LYS A 186 31.81 -4.07 9.43
N SER A 187 32.93 -3.70 8.83
CA SER A 187 33.41 -4.31 7.59
C SER A 187 34.75 -4.98 7.82
N CYS A 188 34.90 -6.17 7.27
CA CYS A 188 36.19 -6.84 7.23
C CYS A 188 36.48 -7.36 5.84
N SER A 189 37.75 -7.26 5.43
CA SER A 189 38.22 -7.82 4.18
C SER A 189 39.47 -8.64 4.40
N LEU A 190 39.68 -9.61 3.52
CA LEU A 190 40.82 -10.50 3.55
C LEU A 190 41.40 -10.62 2.14
N LYS A 191 42.71 -10.44 2.01
CA LYS A 191 43.47 -10.80 0.82
C LYS A 191 44.44 -11.92 1.17
N GLY A 192 44.48 -12.98 0.38
CA GLY A 192 45.31 -14.13 0.68
C GLY A 192 45.35 -15.20 -0.41
N TYR A 193 45.95 -16.34 -0.05
CA TYR A 193 46.04 -17.53 -0.86
C TYR A 193 45.02 -18.56 -0.36
N GLY A 194 44.00 -18.83 -1.18
CA GLY A 194 42.95 -19.79 -0.86
C GLY A 194 42.78 -20.83 -1.96
N ASP A 195 41.58 -21.37 -2.07
CA ASP A 195 41.17 -22.24 -3.18
C ASP A 195 39.98 -21.62 -3.94
N VAL A 196 39.54 -22.27 -5.02
CA VAL A 196 38.40 -21.81 -5.85
C VAL A 196 37.05 -22.01 -5.18
N SER A 197 37.03 -22.61 -3.99
CA SER A 197 35.81 -22.84 -3.22
C SER A 197 35.44 -21.63 -2.35
N CYS A 198 36.34 -20.65 -2.22
CA CYS A 198 36.13 -19.38 -1.53
C CYS A 198 35.18 -18.43 -2.28
N ILE A 199 33.90 -18.79 -2.35
CA ILE A 199 32.86 -18.02 -3.04
C ILE A 199 31.81 -17.48 -2.06
N THR A 200 31.11 -16.42 -2.47
CA THR A 200 29.99 -15.81 -1.74
C THR A 200 29.00 -16.85 -1.22
N GLY A 201 28.56 -16.67 0.02
CA GLY A 201 27.55 -17.51 0.66
C GLY A 201 28.10 -18.60 1.57
N ARG A 202 29.43 -18.79 1.61
CA ARG A 202 30.09 -19.82 2.42
C ARG A 202 30.73 -19.23 3.67
N GLY A 203 30.85 -20.06 4.70
CA GLY A 203 31.59 -19.75 5.92
C GLY A 203 33.08 -20.06 5.77
N VAL A 204 33.95 -19.20 6.28
CA VAL A 204 35.40 -19.37 6.27
C VAL A 204 35.98 -19.04 7.64
N LYS A 205 36.97 -19.82 8.09
CA LYS A 205 37.66 -19.57 9.36
C LYS A 205 38.85 -18.66 9.12
N VAL A 206 38.96 -17.60 9.91
CA VAL A 206 40.08 -16.66 9.90
C VAL A 206 40.70 -16.61 11.28
N LYS A 207 42.03 -16.54 11.32
CA LYS A 207 42.82 -16.39 12.54
C LYS A 207 43.91 -15.36 12.27
N ASP A 208 43.54 -14.11 12.49
CA ASP A 208 44.44 -12.96 12.46
C ASP A 208 44.39 -12.24 13.82
N SER A 209 45.46 -12.39 14.59
CA SER A 209 45.56 -11.82 15.94
C SER A 209 45.81 -10.32 15.91
N TYR A 210 46.32 -9.80 14.79
CA TYR A 210 46.65 -8.38 14.61
C TYR A 210 45.39 -7.55 14.41
N THR A 211 44.53 -7.93 13.46
CA THR A 211 43.25 -7.24 13.21
C THR A 211 42.10 -7.74 14.08
N LYS A 212 42.35 -8.73 14.94
CA LYS A 212 41.35 -9.40 15.81
C LYS A 212 40.26 -10.14 15.03
N LEU A 213 40.50 -10.43 13.75
CA LEU A 213 39.63 -11.29 12.96
C LEU A 213 39.92 -12.75 13.29
N VAL A 214 39.34 -13.23 14.38
CA VAL A 214 39.49 -14.61 14.86
C VAL A 214 38.11 -15.25 14.99
N GLY A 215 37.83 -16.26 14.16
CA GLY A 215 36.58 -16.99 14.22
C GLY A 215 36.04 -17.44 12.87
N LEU A 216 34.75 -17.75 12.84
CA LEU A 216 34.00 -18.06 11.63
C LEU A 216 33.40 -16.78 11.05
N PHE A 217 33.68 -16.53 9.78
CA PHE A 217 33.16 -15.41 9.02
C PHE A 217 32.38 -15.93 7.80
N TYR A 218 31.51 -15.10 7.23
CA TYR A 218 30.75 -15.44 6.03
C TYR A 218 31.20 -14.58 4.85
N ILE A 219 31.46 -15.21 3.71
CA ILE A 219 31.87 -14.52 2.48
C ILE A 219 30.66 -13.83 1.86
N ASP A 220 30.78 -12.53 1.67
CA ASP A 220 29.75 -11.69 1.04
C ASP A 220 30.10 -11.37 -0.41
N THR A 221 31.35 -10.99 -0.64
CA THR A 221 31.92 -10.79 -1.97
C THR A 221 33.21 -11.60 -2.07
N ASP A 222 33.40 -12.25 -3.21
CA ASP A 222 34.67 -12.88 -3.59
C ASP A 222 35.23 -12.25 -4.87
N LYS A 223 36.56 -12.20 -4.94
CA LYS A 223 37.29 -11.86 -6.15
C LYS A 223 38.49 -12.78 -6.26
N HIS A 224 38.58 -13.45 -7.40
CA HIS A 224 39.63 -14.41 -7.71
C HIS A 224 40.54 -13.85 -8.81
N THR A 225 41.83 -13.76 -8.53
CA THR A 225 42.83 -13.19 -9.46
C THR A 225 43.90 -14.21 -9.79
N TRP A 226 44.07 -14.51 -11.08
CA TRP A 226 45.20 -15.28 -11.59
C TRP A 226 46.12 -14.33 -12.37
N GLN A 227 47.32 -14.11 -11.86
CA GLN A 227 48.30 -13.25 -12.50
C GLN A 227 49.70 -13.82 -12.31
N ASN A 228 50.50 -13.86 -13.37
CA ASN A 228 51.90 -14.31 -13.35
C ASN A 228 52.11 -15.71 -12.73
N GLY A 229 51.13 -16.62 -12.87
CA GLY A 229 51.19 -17.97 -12.30
C GLY A 229 50.77 -18.06 -10.83
N GLU A 230 50.46 -16.95 -10.19
CA GLU A 230 49.93 -16.91 -8.82
C GLU A 230 48.41 -16.82 -8.82
N TYR A 231 47.79 -17.45 -7.82
CA TYR A 231 46.35 -17.39 -7.57
C TYR A 231 46.10 -16.73 -6.21
N GLN A 232 45.45 -15.57 -6.23
CA GLN A 232 45.12 -14.79 -5.04
C GLN A 232 43.61 -14.56 -4.97
N ILE A 233 43.10 -14.44 -3.75
CA ILE A 233 41.72 -14.08 -3.49
C ILE A 233 41.63 -12.81 -2.66
N GLU A 234 40.58 -12.04 -2.91
CA GLU A 234 40.12 -10.93 -2.08
C GLU A 234 38.68 -11.24 -1.67
N LEU A 235 38.42 -11.27 -0.36
CA LEU A 235 37.12 -11.61 0.22
C LEU A 235 36.62 -10.44 1.06
N GLU A 236 35.37 -10.06 0.88
CA GLU A 236 34.63 -9.25 1.84
C GLU A 236 33.88 -10.20 2.78
N LEU A 237 34.08 -9.99 4.08
CA LEU A 237 33.62 -10.89 5.12
C LEU A 237 32.60 -10.19 6.01
N ASN A 238 31.62 -10.96 6.47
CA ASN A 238 30.64 -10.56 7.47
C ASN A 238 30.76 -11.42 8.74
N PHE A 239 30.59 -10.79 9.90
CA PHE A 239 30.56 -11.46 11.20
C PHE A 239 29.32 -12.35 11.38
N GLN A 240 28.26 -12.03 10.64
CA GLN A 240 26.98 -12.73 10.69
C GLN A 240 26.58 -13.18 9.29
N ASN A 241 25.79 -14.24 9.22
CA ASN A 241 25.22 -14.70 7.96
C ASN A 241 24.07 -13.78 7.55
N LEU A 242 24.39 -12.74 6.79
CA LEU A 242 23.42 -11.77 6.26
C LEU A 242 22.88 -12.24 4.92
N MET A 243 21.64 -11.88 4.61
CA MET A 243 21.00 -12.13 3.31
C MET A 243 20.79 -10.78 2.62
N ASP A 244 20.87 -10.76 1.29
CA ASP A 244 20.43 -9.59 0.53
C ASP A 244 18.91 -9.49 0.59
N GLU A 245 18.40 -8.62 1.47
CA GLU A 245 16.97 -8.43 1.70
C GLU A 245 16.39 -7.40 0.72
N LYS A 246 15.34 -7.80 -0.02
CA LYS A 246 14.65 -6.93 -0.98
C LYS A 246 13.20 -6.72 -0.57
N SER A 247 12.67 -5.54 -0.90
CA SER A 247 11.25 -5.19 -0.71
C SER A 247 10.72 -4.49 -1.96
N ALA A 248 10.63 -5.25 -3.05
CA ALA A 248 10.04 -4.80 -4.30
C ALA A 248 8.57 -5.26 -4.43
N GLY A 249 7.88 -4.73 -5.43
CA GLY A 249 6.48 -5.00 -5.69
C GLY A 249 5.54 -4.15 -4.83
N GLN A 250 4.29 -4.08 -5.26
CA GLN A 250 3.21 -3.36 -4.60
C GLN A 250 2.22 -4.40 -4.07
N ASP A 251 1.67 -4.15 -2.89
CA ASP A 251 0.49 -4.87 -2.46
C ASP A 251 -0.62 -4.61 -3.48
N GLU A 252 -1.54 -5.56 -3.64
CA GLU A 252 -2.70 -5.30 -4.50
C GLU A 252 -3.29 -3.95 -4.08
N PRO A 253 -3.56 -3.03 -5.02
CA PRO A 253 -4.48 -1.96 -4.70
C PRO A 253 -5.71 -2.68 -4.17
N LYS A 254 -6.09 -2.44 -2.91
CA LYS A 254 -7.34 -2.96 -2.37
C LYS A 254 -8.37 -2.61 -3.43
N GLU A 255 -8.88 -3.62 -4.13
CA GLU A 255 -10.03 -3.46 -4.98
C GLU A 255 -11.11 -2.98 -4.00
N GLU A 256 -11.36 -1.67 -3.96
CA GLU A 256 -12.66 -1.18 -3.54
C GLU A 256 -13.61 -1.90 -4.47
N SER A 257 -14.29 -2.89 -3.90
CA SER A 257 -15.02 -3.85 -4.68
C SER A 257 -16.05 -3.09 -5.49
N ASN A 258 -16.03 -3.26 -6.81
CA ASN A 258 -17.11 -2.87 -7.71
C ASN A 258 -18.33 -3.76 -7.42
N LEU A 259 -18.87 -3.62 -6.21
CA LEU A 259 -20.06 -4.31 -5.73
C LEU A 259 -21.17 -3.32 -5.36
N GLY A 260 -20.90 -2.01 -5.43
CA GLY A 260 -22.00 -1.05 -5.60
C GLY A 260 -22.67 -1.33 -6.95
N GLY A 261 -23.96 -1.69 -6.94
CA GLY A 261 -24.73 -1.85 -8.19
C GLY A 261 -24.50 -0.64 -9.09
N GLU A 262 -24.48 -0.85 -10.42
CA GLU A 262 -23.88 -0.03 -11.51
C GLU A 262 -23.90 1.51 -11.39
N ASP A 263 -24.75 2.07 -10.53
CA ASP A 263 -24.99 3.49 -10.33
C ASP A 263 -24.52 4.09 -8.98
N TYR A 264 -24.07 3.30 -7.98
CA TYR A 264 -23.68 3.82 -6.65
C TYR A 264 -22.18 4.05 -6.52
N VAL A 265 -21.78 5.31 -6.29
CA VAL A 265 -20.39 5.77 -6.35
C VAL A 265 -19.91 6.35 -5.02
N GLY A 266 -18.76 5.84 -4.57
CA GLY A 266 -18.14 6.23 -3.31
C GLY A 266 -18.88 5.67 -2.10
N GLY A 267 -18.33 5.93 -0.91
CA GLY A 267 -18.86 5.43 0.35
C GLY A 267 -17.96 4.39 0.99
N THR A 268 -18.17 4.14 2.27
CA THR A 268 -17.38 3.19 3.06
C THR A 268 -18.12 1.86 3.14
N GLU A 269 -17.41 0.77 2.91
CA GLU A 269 -17.93 -0.59 3.02
C GLU A 269 -17.94 -1.05 4.48
N PHE A 270 -19.07 -1.65 4.90
CA PHE A 270 -19.22 -2.29 6.20
C PHE A 270 -19.83 -3.68 6.06
N SER A 271 -19.45 -4.58 6.96
CA SER A 271 -20.10 -5.88 7.11
C SER A 271 -21.57 -5.68 7.51
N ALA A 272 -22.48 -6.42 6.89
CA ALA A 272 -23.89 -6.32 7.19
C ALA A 272 -24.61 -7.68 7.19
N ILE A 273 -25.68 -7.73 7.98
CA ILE A 273 -26.65 -8.81 8.04
C ILE A 273 -28.01 -8.22 7.67
N PHE A 274 -28.59 -8.76 6.60
CA PHE A 274 -29.86 -8.31 6.05
C PHE A 274 -30.97 -9.30 6.41
N THR A 275 -32.09 -8.78 6.89
CA THR A 275 -33.31 -9.58 7.13
C THR A 275 -34.41 -9.06 6.21
N ALA A 276 -35.00 -9.91 5.38
CA ALA A 276 -36.15 -9.49 4.57
C ALA A 276 -37.45 -9.52 5.38
N TYR A 277 -38.31 -8.53 5.16
CA TYR A 277 -39.68 -8.52 5.69
C TYR A 277 -40.69 -8.08 4.63
N TYR A 278 -41.94 -8.49 4.81
CA TYR A 278 -43.08 -8.12 3.97
C TYR A 278 -44.24 -7.64 4.88
N PRO A 279 -44.93 -6.53 4.56
CA PRO A 279 -46.02 -6.05 5.40
C PRO A 279 -47.21 -7.03 5.37
N GLY A 280 -47.47 -7.71 6.48
CA GLY A 280 -48.57 -8.67 6.62
C GLY A 280 -48.89 -8.98 8.08
N PRO A 281 -50.06 -9.59 8.37
CA PRO A 281 -50.47 -9.88 9.75
C PRO A 281 -49.46 -10.79 10.46
N GLY A 282 -48.91 -10.35 11.59
CA GLY A 282 -47.99 -11.14 12.42
C GLY A 282 -46.52 -11.12 11.98
N ILE A 283 -46.09 -10.20 11.13
CA ILE A 283 -44.68 -10.02 10.70
C ILE A 283 -44.14 -8.72 11.30
N GLU A 284 -42.96 -8.76 11.93
CA GLU A 284 -42.24 -7.56 12.39
C GLU A 284 -41.78 -6.72 11.18
N GLY A 285 -42.23 -5.46 11.11
CA GLY A 285 -41.91 -4.51 10.04
C GLY A 285 -43.13 -3.66 9.63
N GLY A 286 -42.91 -2.36 9.45
CA GLY A 286 -43.98 -1.39 9.15
C GLY A 286 -44.48 -1.47 7.70
N ASP A 287 -45.76 -1.12 7.48
CA ASP A 287 -46.33 -0.94 6.13
C ASP A 287 -46.23 0.53 5.63
N THR A 288 -45.65 1.40 6.45
CA THR A 288 -45.59 2.85 6.28
C THR A 288 -44.18 3.40 6.54
N ASP A 289 -43.84 4.52 5.90
CA ASP A 289 -42.65 5.32 6.24
C ASP A 289 -42.86 6.11 7.55
N CYS A 290 -41.82 6.78 8.06
CA CYS A 290 -41.92 7.59 9.28
C CYS A 290 -42.84 8.84 9.16
N ARG A 291 -43.49 9.03 8.00
CA ARG A 291 -44.48 10.07 7.72
C ARG A 291 -45.86 9.46 7.42
N GLU A 292 -46.09 8.21 7.84
CA GLU A 292 -47.33 7.45 7.67
C GLU A 292 -47.72 7.20 6.20
N LYS A 293 -46.78 7.33 5.25
CA LYS A 293 -47.05 7.02 3.84
C LYS A 293 -46.77 5.56 3.57
N LYS A 294 -47.73 4.89 2.92
CA LYS A 294 -47.61 3.48 2.54
C LYS A 294 -46.36 3.23 1.71
N LEU A 295 -45.52 2.30 2.15
CA LEU A 295 -44.33 1.90 1.41
C LEU A 295 -44.72 1.15 0.15
N ASN A 296 -43.91 1.26 -0.91
CA ASN A 296 -44.13 0.53 -2.16
C ASN A 296 -43.15 -0.65 -2.23
N PRO A 297 -43.61 -1.90 -2.09
CA PRO A 297 -42.75 -3.09 -2.11
C PRO A 297 -42.04 -3.35 -3.45
N SER A 298 -42.37 -2.59 -4.51
CA SER A 298 -41.66 -2.62 -5.80
C SER A 298 -40.47 -1.65 -5.84
N LYS A 299 -40.29 -0.79 -4.82
CA LYS A 299 -39.14 0.09 -4.68
C LYS A 299 -38.16 -0.49 -3.66
N LYS A 300 -36.86 -0.36 -3.93
CA LYS A 300 -35.80 -0.79 -3.02
C LYS A 300 -35.74 0.15 -1.82
N THR A 301 -36.27 -0.28 -0.68
CA THR A 301 -36.28 0.47 0.57
C THR A 301 -35.79 -0.40 1.73
N CYS A 302 -35.16 0.21 2.72
CA CYS A 302 -34.73 -0.44 3.95
C CYS A 302 -35.10 0.40 5.18
N ALA A 303 -35.10 -0.27 6.35
CA ALA A 303 -35.47 0.32 7.62
C ALA A 303 -34.65 1.58 7.92
N ALA A 304 -35.32 2.66 8.32
CA ALA A 304 -34.69 3.84 8.87
C ALA A 304 -34.59 3.72 10.39
N PRO A 305 -33.54 4.27 11.03
CA PRO A 305 -33.52 4.36 12.48
C PRO A 305 -34.71 5.19 12.96
N MET A 306 -35.47 4.68 13.94
CA MET A 306 -36.58 5.42 14.55
C MET A 306 -36.13 6.82 14.96
N VAL A 307 -36.84 7.83 14.44
CA VAL A 307 -36.59 9.23 14.78
C VAL A 307 -36.81 9.40 16.28
N GLY A 308 -35.73 9.68 17.02
CA GLY A 308 -35.78 9.96 18.47
C GLY A 308 -35.46 8.80 19.43
N ALA A 309 -35.19 7.58 18.96
CA ALA A 309 -34.88 6.44 19.86
C ALA A 309 -33.38 6.29 20.21
N TYR A 310 -32.48 6.94 19.48
CA TYR A 310 -31.03 6.73 19.60
C TYR A 310 -30.26 7.77 20.42
N GLU A 311 -30.95 8.76 20.99
CA GLU A 311 -30.31 9.73 21.91
C GLU A 311 -29.97 9.14 23.29
N LYS A 312 -30.10 7.82 23.49
CA LYS A 312 -29.73 7.15 24.74
C LYS A 312 -28.68 6.04 24.55
N SER A 313 -27.45 6.40 24.94
CA SER A 313 -26.40 5.61 25.62
C SER A 313 -25.74 4.37 25.00
N TYR A 314 -26.13 3.83 23.84
CA TYR A 314 -25.53 2.55 23.38
C TYR A 314 -24.18 2.67 22.67
N TYR A 315 -23.88 3.76 21.96
CA TYR A 315 -22.64 3.92 21.18
C TYR A 315 -21.84 5.16 21.60
N THR A 316 -20.52 5.04 21.67
CA THR A 316 -19.63 6.17 21.95
C THR A 316 -19.48 7.07 20.72
N LYS A 317 -19.13 8.34 20.92
CA LYS A 317 -18.83 9.28 19.81
C LYS A 317 -17.69 8.78 18.91
N GLU A 318 -16.70 8.10 19.50
CA GLU A 318 -15.59 7.49 18.76
C GLU A 318 -16.03 6.28 17.94
N PHE A 319 -16.98 5.47 18.45
CA PHE A 319 -17.53 4.36 17.69
C PHE A 319 -18.34 4.88 16.48
N LEU A 320 -19.19 5.89 16.69
CA LEU A 320 -20.01 6.47 15.63
C LEU A 320 -19.22 7.28 14.59
N SER A 321 -18.00 7.72 14.90
CA SER A 321 -17.12 8.34 13.89
C SER A 321 -16.55 7.30 12.90
N LYS A 322 -16.44 6.04 13.33
CA LYS A 322 -16.00 4.91 12.50
C LYS A 322 -17.18 4.16 11.86
N HIS A 323 -18.36 4.20 12.49
CA HIS A 323 -19.58 3.51 12.07
C HIS A 323 -20.75 4.49 12.00
N PRO A 324 -20.95 5.18 10.85
CA PRO A 324 -21.98 6.21 10.73
C PRO A 324 -23.39 5.63 10.85
N LEU A 325 -24.28 6.41 11.48
CA LEU A 325 -25.72 6.15 11.51
C LEU A 325 -26.40 6.71 10.26
N PHE A 326 -27.56 6.15 9.94
CA PHE A 326 -28.38 6.53 8.79
C PHE A 326 -29.37 7.64 9.17
N LYS A 327 -29.73 8.46 8.20
CA LYS A 327 -30.83 9.41 8.29
C LYS A 327 -31.95 9.02 7.36
N TYR A 328 -33.17 9.41 7.73
CA TYR A 328 -34.31 9.27 6.85
C TYR A 328 -34.05 9.98 5.52
N GLY A 329 -34.19 9.24 4.43
CA GLY A 329 -33.97 9.71 3.06
C GLY A 329 -32.57 9.45 2.51
N ASP A 330 -31.65 8.92 3.30
CA ASP A 330 -30.32 8.50 2.82
C ASP A 330 -30.45 7.37 1.79
N GLU A 331 -29.44 7.25 0.93
CA GLU A 331 -29.30 6.14 0.00
C GLU A 331 -28.08 5.31 0.38
N VAL A 332 -28.22 3.98 0.33
CA VAL A 332 -27.16 3.02 0.66
C VAL A 332 -27.11 1.94 -0.42
N SER A 333 -25.92 1.40 -0.70
CA SER A 333 -25.83 0.22 -1.57
C SER A 333 -25.79 -1.05 -0.73
N ILE A 334 -26.67 -2.00 -1.04
CA ILE A 334 -26.72 -3.32 -0.43
C ILE A 334 -26.12 -4.33 -1.39
N VAL A 335 -25.22 -5.17 -0.87
CA VAL A 335 -24.54 -6.23 -1.61
C VAL A 335 -24.69 -7.54 -0.86
N THR A 336 -25.39 -8.48 -1.46
CA THR A 336 -25.69 -9.80 -0.91
C THR A 336 -25.24 -10.94 -1.82
N GLY A 337 -24.84 -10.65 -3.06
CA GLY A 337 -24.50 -11.66 -4.07
C GLY A 337 -25.73 -12.35 -4.66
N VAL A 338 -26.94 -11.85 -4.40
CA VAL A 338 -28.19 -12.37 -4.94
C VAL A 338 -28.65 -11.47 -6.09
N SER A 339 -28.67 -12.02 -7.30
CA SER A 339 -29.10 -11.31 -8.50
C SER A 339 -30.49 -10.68 -8.32
N GLY A 340 -30.61 -9.39 -8.67
CA GLY A 340 -31.84 -8.59 -8.53
C GLY A 340 -32.06 -7.93 -7.17
N ARG A 341 -31.28 -8.28 -6.14
CA ARG A 341 -31.38 -7.68 -4.80
C ARG A 341 -30.25 -6.71 -4.49
N ASP A 342 -29.11 -6.85 -5.14
CA ASP A 342 -28.02 -5.91 -4.98
C ASP A 342 -28.38 -4.56 -5.62
N GLY A 343 -27.88 -3.46 -5.05
CA GLY A 343 -28.07 -2.10 -5.58
C GLY A 343 -28.49 -1.09 -4.52
N VAL A 344 -29.02 0.05 -4.98
CA VAL A 344 -29.30 1.20 -4.12
C VAL A 344 -30.65 1.07 -3.44
N TYR A 345 -30.66 1.22 -2.13
CA TYR A 345 -31.85 1.24 -1.28
C TYR A 345 -32.00 2.60 -0.62
N LYS A 346 -33.24 3.06 -0.55
CA LYS A 346 -33.59 4.26 0.20
C LYS A 346 -33.90 3.92 1.65
N VAL A 347 -33.29 4.65 2.58
CA VAL A 347 -33.51 4.51 4.02
C VAL A 347 -34.76 5.31 4.39
N ASN A 348 -35.93 4.69 4.38
CA ASN A 348 -37.19 5.39 4.64
C ASN A 348 -38.31 4.53 5.26
N ASP A 349 -38.05 3.28 5.58
CA ASP A 349 -39.04 2.42 6.23
C ASP A 349 -39.07 2.65 7.76
N ASN A 350 -40.22 2.43 8.40
CA ASN A 350 -40.43 2.55 9.85
C ASN A 350 -40.25 1.21 10.61
N GLY A 351 -39.54 0.25 10.01
CA GLY A 351 -39.26 -1.07 10.58
C GLY A 351 -38.29 -1.06 11.78
N SER A 352 -37.87 -2.25 12.20
CA SER A 352 -36.95 -2.46 13.33
C SER A 352 -35.68 -1.62 13.16
N ALA A 353 -35.28 -0.98 14.24
CA ALA A 353 -34.21 0.01 14.21
C ALA A 353 -32.86 -0.64 13.83
N ILE A 354 -32.08 -0.01 12.95
CA ILE A 354 -30.77 -0.55 12.52
C ILE A 354 -29.82 -0.69 13.72
N ILE A 355 -29.26 -1.89 13.92
CA ILE A 355 -28.32 -2.19 15.00
C ILE A 355 -26.91 -2.30 14.43
N ILE A 356 -25.90 -1.81 15.15
CA ILE A 356 -24.49 -1.99 14.81
C ILE A 356 -23.87 -2.80 15.95
N GLU A 357 -23.42 -4.02 15.64
CA GLU A 357 -22.74 -4.86 16.62
C GLU A 357 -21.39 -4.25 17.03
N LYS A 358 -20.84 -4.68 18.17
CA LYS A 358 -19.54 -4.17 18.69
C LYS A 358 -18.37 -4.37 17.71
N ASP A 359 -18.47 -5.36 16.83
CA ASP A 359 -17.48 -5.65 15.78
C ASP A 359 -17.65 -4.79 14.52
N GLY A 360 -18.65 -3.91 14.48
CA GLY A 360 -18.96 -3.03 13.35
C GLY A 360 -19.93 -3.63 12.33
N THR A 361 -20.55 -4.78 12.61
CA THR A 361 -21.54 -5.40 11.71
C THR A 361 -22.91 -4.74 11.80
N TYR A 362 -23.46 -4.31 10.66
CA TYR A 362 -24.77 -3.66 10.55
C TYR A 362 -25.91 -4.66 10.41
N HIS A 363 -27.02 -4.48 11.12
CA HIS A 363 -28.23 -5.30 11.00
C HIS A 363 -29.36 -4.47 10.39
N ILE A 364 -29.82 -4.85 9.20
CA ILE A 364 -30.70 -4.01 8.38
C ILE A 364 -31.86 -4.83 7.84
N ASP A 365 -33.06 -4.31 8.05
CA ASP A 365 -34.27 -4.90 7.50
C ASP A 365 -34.56 -4.33 6.11
N VAL A 366 -34.86 -5.22 5.18
CA VAL A 366 -35.07 -4.91 3.76
C VAL A 366 -36.51 -5.26 3.38
N LEU A 367 -37.23 -4.29 2.82
CA LEU A 367 -38.59 -4.49 2.35
C LEU A 367 -38.58 -5.37 1.09
N VAL A 368 -39.42 -6.41 1.08
CA VAL A 368 -39.60 -7.29 -0.09
C VAL A 368 -41.05 -7.34 -0.56
N LYS A 369 -41.26 -7.84 -1.78
CA LYS A 369 -42.54 -7.72 -2.51
C LYS A 369 -43.66 -8.59 -1.93
N ASN A 370 -43.34 -9.78 -1.43
CA ASN A 370 -44.31 -10.76 -0.94
C ASN A 370 -43.69 -11.77 0.02
N ALA A 371 -44.54 -12.59 0.67
CA ALA A 371 -44.12 -13.59 1.63
C ALA A 371 -43.23 -14.71 1.04
N GLU A 372 -43.38 -15.05 -0.25
CA GLU A 372 -42.50 -16.03 -0.91
C GLU A 372 -41.07 -15.51 -1.03
N GLU A 373 -40.93 -14.24 -1.39
CA GLU A 373 -39.65 -13.55 -1.51
C GLU A 373 -38.97 -13.38 -0.16
N MET A 374 -39.73 -13.06 0.89
CA MET A 374 -39.24 -13.01 2.26
C MET A 374 -38.67 -14.35 2.71
N LYS A 375 -39.40 -15.46 2.45
CA LYS A 375 -38.93 -16.82 2.76
C LYS A 375 -37.69 -17.23 1.96
N ARG A 376 -37.59 -16.84 0.68
CA ARG A 376 -36.41 -17.12 -0.16
C ARG A 376 -35.18 -16.33 0.25
N PHE A 377 -35.37 -15.08 0.67
CA PHE A 377 -34.29 -14.20 1.09
C PHE A 377 -33.78 -14.60 2.48
N GLY A 378 -34.67 -14.71 3.47
CA GLY A 378 -34.34 -15.07 4.85
C GLY A 378 -33.42 -14.05 5.52
N LYS A 379 -32.49 -14.53 6.34
CA LYS A 379 -31.41 -13.71 6.94
C LYS A 379 -30.12 -13.99 6.17
N ARG A 380 -29.44 -12.94 5.68
CA ARG A 380 -28.22 -13.08 4.85
C ARG A 380 -27.10 -12.17 5.30
N LYS A 381 -25.87 -12.66 5.19
CA LYS A 381 -24.67 -11.84 5.32
C LYS A 381 -24.34 -11.17 4.00
N GLY A 382 -23.80 -9.97 4.07
CA GLY A 382 -23.35 -9.21 2.91
C GLY A 382 -22.57 -7.96 3.31
N LYS A 383 -22.52 -6.99 2.40
CA LYS A 383 -21.89 -5.69 2.62
C LYS A 383 -22.90 -4.56 2.43
N ILE A 384 -22.75 -3.50 3.21
CA ILE A 384 -23.43 -2.23 2.98
C ILE A 384 -22.40 -1.15 2.65
N ILE A 385 -22.71 -0.29 1.69
CA ILE A 385 -21.91 0.88 1.32
C ILE A 385 -22.66 2.13 1.74
N ILE A 386 -22.05 2.93 2.61
CA ILE A 386 -22.67 4.12 3.23
C ILE A 386 -21.92 5.39 2.82
N GLY A 387 -22.65 6.46 2.53
CA GLY A 387 -22.06 7.76 2.18
C GLY A 387 -21.64 7.87 0.71
N GLY A 388 -22.13 6.97 -0.14
CA GLY A 388 -22.02 7.04 -1.59
C GLY A 388 -23.14 7.85 -2.25
N TYR A 389 -23.20 7.80 -3.57
CA TYR A 389 -24.12 8.59 -4.38
C TYR A 389 -24.64 7.80 -5.59
N SER A 390 -25.94 7.87 -5.89
CA SER A 390 -26.50 7.28 -7.10
C SER A 390 -26.43 8.26 -8.30
N GLY A 391 -25.54 8.00 -9.26
CA GLY A 391 -25.60 8.69 -10.55
C GLY A 391 -24.43 8.47 -11.50
N ASN A 392 -24.71 8.76 -12.77
CA ASN A 392 -23.85 8.46 -13.92
C ASN A 392 -22.62 9.40 -13.93
N ALA A 393 -21.48 8.89 -13.46
CA ALA A 393 -20.19 9.60 -13.40
C ALA A 393 -19.11 8.78 -14.11
N SER A 394 -18.21 9.44 -14.85
CA SER A 394 -17.08 8.76 -15.49
C SER A 394 -16.16 8.13 -14.44
N ASN A 395 -15.46 7.04 -14.77
CA ASN A 395 -14.55 6.37 -13.82
C ASN A 395 -13.51 7.33 -13.21
N LYS A 396 -13.03 8.30 -13.98
CA LYS A 396 -12.14 9.36 -13.46
C LYS A 396 -12.83 10.25 -12.44
N ALA A 397 -14.09 10.65 -12.69
CA ALA A 397 -14.87 11.43 -11.74
C ALA A 397 -15.10 10.65 -10.44
N LYS A 398 -15.35 9.34 -10.52
CA LYS A 398 -15.49 8.46 -9.35
C LYS A 398 -14.25 8.51 -8.46
N ILE A 399 -13.06 8.35 -9.04
CA ILE A 399 -11.77 8.39 -8.31
C ILE A 399 -11.55 9.75 -7.65
N VAL A 400 -11.77 10.85 -8.39
CA VAL A 400 -11.57 12.22 -7.87
C VAL A 400 -12.51 12.54 -6.72
N ILE A 401 -13.79 12.14 -6.81
CA ILE A 401 -14.77 12.37 -5.75
C ILE A 401 -14.45 11.53 -4.52
N SER A 402 -14.08 10.25 -4.70
CA SER A 402 -13.67 9.38 -3.60
C SER A 402 -12.47 9.99 -2.86
N GLU A 403 -11.46 10.45 -3.59
CA GLU A 403 -10.30 11.10 -2.98
C GLU A 403 -10.68 12.38 -2.23
N ALA A 404 -11.51 13.25 -2.82
CA ALA A 404 -11.95 14.48 -2.18
C ALA A 404 -12.72 14.22 -0.88
N LYS A 405 -13.54 13.16 -0.83
CA LYS A 405 -14.30 12.77 0.37
C LYS A 405 -13.40 12.31 1.53
N LYS A 406 -12.25 11.69 1.27
CA LYS A 406 -11.25 11.33 2.32
C LYS A 406 -10.72 12.54 3.07
N HIS A 407 -10.89 13.74 2.51
CA HIS A 407 -10.43 14.99 3.11
C HIS A 407 -11.52 15.75 3.86
N LEU A 408 -12.76 15.26 3.94
CA LEU A 408 -13.82 15.89 4.74
C LEU A 408 -13.39 16.06 6.20
N GLY A 409 -13.66 17.22 6.77
CA GLY A 409 -13.27 17.58 8.13
C GLY A 409 -11.83 18.13 8.27
N LYS A 410 -10.97 18.03 7.25
CA LYS A 410 -9.61 18.60 7.31
C LYS A 410 -9.66 20.14 7.30
N PRO A 411 -8.78 20.83 8.04
CA PRO A 411 -8.84 22.28 8.16
C PRO A 411 -8.50 23.00 6.86
N TYR A 412 -9.16 24.14 6.63
CA TYR A 412 -8.76 25.06 5.59
C TYR A 412 -7.45 25.76 5.96
N LYS A 413 -6.51 25.85 5.01
CA LYS A 413 -5.31 26.69 5.12
C LYS A 413 -5.07 27.42 3.82
N TRP A 414 -4.98 28.75 3.87
CA TRP A 414 -4.63 29.55 2.70
C TRP A 414 -3.29 29.09 2.12
N GLY A 415 -3.24 28.79 0.82
CA GLY A 415 -2.04 28.22 0.19
C GLY A 415 -1.86 26.71 0.41
N GLY A 416 -2.76 26.04 1.13
CA GLY A 416 -2.67 24.61 1.44
C GLY A 416 -2.88 23.71 0.21
N ASN A 417 -1.97 22.75 0.01
CA ASN A 417 -1.96 21.79 -1.11
C ASN A 417 -2.17 20.33 -0.67
N GLY A 418 -2.60 20.10 0.57
CA GLY A 418 -2.81 18.76 1.10
C GLY A 418 -1.56 18.00 1.57
N PRO A 419 -1.74 16.77 2.08
CA PRO A 419 -3.04 16.16 2.35
C PRO A 419 -3.67 16.59 3.67
N SER A 420 -2.97 17.38 4.48
CA SER A 420 -3.32 17.67 5.89
C SER A 420 -4.13 18.95 6.08
N SER A 421 -4.07 19.88 5.14
CA SER A 421 -4.91 21.08 5.07
C SER A 421 -4.96 21.56 3.62
N PHE A 422 -6.06 22.23 3.26
CA PHE A 422 -6.30 22.62 1.88
C PHE A 422 -6.80 24.05 1.78
N ASP A 423 -6.45 24.76 0.71
CA ASP A 423 -7.33 25.79 0.18
C ASP A 423 -8.22 25.22 -0.93
N CYS A 424 -9.20 26.02 -1.36
CA CYS A 424 -10.21 25.59 -2.32
C CYS A 424 -9.59 24.99 -3.60
N SER A 425 -8.58 25.66 -4.16
CA SER A 425 -7.90 25.25 -5.39
C SER A 425 -6.87 24.14 -5.18
N GLY A 426 -6.19 24.11 -4.03
CA GLY A 426 -5.21 23.08 -3.66
C GLY A 426 -5.87 21.72 -3.45
N LEU A 427 -7.10 21.69 -2.92
CA LEU A 427 -7.90 20.47 -2.85
C LEU A 427 -8.17 19.89 -4.25
N MET A 428 -8.52 20.74 -5.21
CA MET A 428 -8.75 20.30 -6.59
C MET A 428 -7.47 19.78 -7.23
N VAL A 429 -6.35 20.50 -7.08
CA VAL A 429 -5.03 20.04 -7.61
C VAL A 429 -4.69 18.66 -7.06
N TYR A 430 -4.85 18.45 -5.74
CA TYR A 430 -4.54 17.19 -5.09
C TYR A 430 -5.39 16.03 -5.61
N CYS A 431 -6.71 16.21 -5.69
CA CYS A 431 -7.65 15.15 -6.08
C CYS A 431 -7.52 14.79 -7.57
N PHE A 432 -7.41 15.79 -8.46
CA PHE A 432 -7.32 15.56 -9.91
C PHE A 432 -5.98 14.97 -10.34
N LYS A 433 -4.91 15.16 -9.55
CA LYS A 433 -3.62 14.49 -9.78
C LYS A 433 -3.72 12.96 -9.72
N LYS A 434 -4.66 12.40 -8.93
CA LYS A 434 -4.87 10.94 -8.81
C LYS A 434 -5.34 10.29 -10.12
N VAL A 435 -5.90 11.09 -11.03
CA VAL A 435 -6.34 10.64 -12.36
C VAL A 435 -5.49 11.24 -13.48
N ASN A 436 -4.26 11.68 -13.14
CA ASN A 436 -3.29 12.28 -14.07
C ASN A 436 -3.80 13.54 -14.79
N VAL A 437 -4.69 14.31 -14.15
CA VAL A 437 -5.17 15.60 -14.67
C VAL A 437 -4.46 16.74 -13.94
N SER A 438 -3.69 17.54 -14.69
CA SER A 438 -2.95 18.68 -14.16
C SER A 438 -3.80 19.94 -14.15
N LEU A 439 -4.01 20.51 -12.95
CA LEU A 439 -4.74 21.76 -12.76
C LEU A 439 -3.79 22.88 -12.32
N PRO A 440 -4.00 24.13 -12.80
CA PRO A 440 -3.30 25.30 -12.28
C PRO A 440 -3.52 25.49 -10.79
N ARG A 441 -2.59 26.19 -10.11
CA ARG A 441 -2.62 26.35 -8.67
C ARG A 441 -3.79 27.19 -8.15
N THR A 442 -4.25 28.18 -8.91
CA THR A 442 -5.25 29.15 -8.42
C THR A 442 -6.64 28.89 -9.00
N SER A 443 -7.69 29.14 -8.21
CA SER A 443 -9.10 28.99 -8.62
C SER A 443 -9.44 29.83 -9.87
N ASN A 444 -8.87 31.03 -9.99
CA ASN A 444 -9.02 31.89 -11.17
C ASN A 444 -8.44 31.23 -12.44
N GLN A 445 -7.22 30.66 -12.37
CA GLN A 445 -6.63 29.96 -13.51
C GLN A 445 -7.37 28.65 -13.82
N GLN A 446 -7.80 27.91 -12.80
CA GLN A 446 -8.62 26.71 -12.97
C GLN A 446 -9.95 27.02 -13.68
N SER A 447 -10.55 28.17 -13.42
CA SER A 447 -11.81 28.61 -14.06
C SER A 447 -11.70 28.84 -15.57
N LYS A 448 -10.48 28.79 -16.12
CA LYS A 448 -10.17 28.92 -17.55
C LYS A 448 -9.77 27.59 -18.20
N LYS A 449 -9.72 26.49 -17.45
CA LYS A 449 -9.36 25.15 -17.96
C LYS A 449 -10.60 24.32 -18.30
N GLY A 450 -10.47 23.47 -19.31
CA GLY A 450 -11.55 22.57 -19.74
C GLY A 450 -12.72 23.26 -20.44
N LYS A 451 -13.80 22.50 -20.66
CA LYS A 451 -15.01 22.96 -21.36
C LYS A 451 -15.92 23.73 -20.40
N LYS A 452 -16.47 24.87 -20.83
CA LYS A 452 -17.49 25.60 -20.06
C LYS A 452 -18.77 24.75 -19.94
N VAL A 453 -19.34 24.67 -18.75
CA VAL A 453 -20.60 23.96 -18.48
C VAL A 453 -21.63 24.93 -17.90
N GLU A 454 -22.85 24.85 -18.40
CA GLU A 454 -24.00 25.57 -17.83
C GLU A 454 -24.46 24.88 -16.54
N GLN A 455 -24.93 25.64 -15.55
CA GLN A 455 -25.30 25.09 -14.24
C GLN A 455 -26.33 23.95 -14.32
N LYS A 456 -27.29 24.01 -15.25
CA LYS A 456 -28.29 22.94 -15.47
C LYS A 456 -27.72 21.64 -16.03
N ASN A 457 -26.51 21.68 -16.60
CA ASN A 457 -25.83 20.55 -17.26
C ASN A 457 -24.66 20.01 -16.43
N LEU A 458 -24.58 20.39 -15.15
CA LEU A 458 -23.54 19.92 -14.24
C LEU A 458 -23.60 18.40 -14.06
N GLN A 459 -22.43 17.77 -14.14
CA GLN A 459 -22.22 16.35 -13.90
C GLN A 459 -21.20 16.18 -12.79
N ALA A 460 -21.35 15.11 -12.00
CA ALA A 460 -20.42 14.79 -10.93
C ALA A 460 -18.98 14.71 -11.50
N GLY A 461 -18.05 15.42 -10.86
CA GLY A 461 -16.68 15.63 -11.35
C GLY A 461 -16.42 16.99 -11.99
N ASP A 462 -17.46 17.78 -12.28
CA ASP A 462 -17.29 19.16 -12.75
C ASP A 462 -16.76 20.08 -11.66
N LEU A 463 -15.93 21.05 -12.03
CA LEU A 463 -15.48 22.12 -11.16
C LEU A 463 -16.48 23.27 -11.18
N VAL A 464 -16.93 23.71 -10.01
CA VAL A 464 -17.84 24.85 -9.83
C VAL A 464 -17.09 26.02 -9.22
N PHE A 465 -17.25 27.22 -9.79
CA PHE A 465 -16.50 28.42 -9.41
C PHE A 465 -17.43 29.53 -8.92
N PHE A 466 -16.97 30.30 -7.94
CA PHE A 466 -17.76 31.33 -7.27
C PHE A 466 -17.02 32.66 -7.17
N HIS A 467 -17.79 33.73 -6.91
CA HIS A 467 -17.39 35.15 -6.87
C HIS A 467 -17.03 35.74 -8.23
N ASN A 468 -17.07 37.07 -8.36
CA ASN A 468 -16.62 37.80 -9.54
C ASN A 468 -15.75 39.00 -9.11
N PRO A 469 -14.42 38.97 -9.32
CA PRO A 469 -13.64 37.92 -10.00
C PRO A 469 -13.63 36.58 -9.25
N VAL A 470 -13.37 35.47 -9.96
CA VAL A 470 -13.33 34.12 -9.38
C VAL A 470 -12.24 34.04 -8.31
N SER A 471 -12.62 33.69 -7.09
CA SER A 471 -11.72 33.46 -5.96
C SER A 471 -11.93 32.11 -5.27
N HIS A 472 -13.03 31.40 -5.53
CA HIS A 472 -13.35 30.13 -4.88
C HIS A 472 -13.74 29.04 -5.89
N VAL A 473 -13.39 27.78 -5.58
CA VAL A 473 -13.71 26.60 -6.39
C VAL A 473 -14.19 25.44 -5.51
N GLY A 474 -15.04 24.58 -6.07
CA GLY A 474 -15.43 23.30 -5.48
C GLY A 474 -15.61 22.22 -6.54
N LEU A 475 -15.65 20.98 -6.07
CA LEU A 475 -15.93 19.80 -6.88
C LEU A 475 -17.43 19.49 -6.80
N TYR A 476 -18.13 19.54 -7.91
CA TYR A 476 -19.53 19.13 -7.98
C TYR A 476 -19.64 17.61 -7.83
N ILE A 477 -20.49 17.17 -6.90
CA ILE A 477 -20.63 15.75 -6.53
C ILE A 477 -22.03 15.19 -6.86
N GLY A 478 -22.88 15.95 -7.54
CA GLY A 478 -24.26 15.55 -7.88
C GLY A 478 -25.32 16.16 -6.96
N ASN A 479 -26.61 15.97 -7.28
CA ASN A 479 -27.78 16.44 -6.52
C ASN A 479 -27.73 17.91 -6.04
N GLY A 480 -27.10 18.80 -6.81
CA GLY A 480 -26.97 20.21 -6.41
C GLY A 480 -25.96 20.43 -5.28
N GLU A 481 -25.07 19.48 -5.00
CA GLU A 481 -24.07 19.54 -3.94
C GLU A 481 -22.64 19.62 -4.48
N PHE A 482 -21.76 20.24 -3.72
CA PHE A 482 -20.34 20.35 -4.05
C PHE A 482 -19.46 20.25 -2.81
N LEU A 483 -18.28 19.65 -2.99
CA LEU A 483 -17.26 19.48 -1.97
C LEU A 483 -16.18 20.56 -2.13
N HIS A 484 -15.85 21.26 -1.06
CA HIS A 484 -14.88 22.35 -1.10
C HIS A 484 -14.15 22.56 0.23
N ALA A 485 -13.02 23.26 0.17
CA ALA A 485 -12.38 23.89 1.32
C ALA A 485 -12.77 25.38 1.34
N PRO A 486 -13.69 25.84 2.22
CA PRO A 486 -14.32 27.16 2.15
C PRO A 486 -13.40 28.35 2.45
N GLN A 487 -12.88 28.44 3.69
CA GLN A 487 -12.17 29.61 4.20
C GLN A 487 -11.47 29.30 5.53
N THR A 488 -10.57 30.18 5.96
CA THR A 488 -9.85 30.07 7.24
C THR A 488 -10.83 29.94 8.42
N GLY A 489 -10.54 29.00 9.32
CA GLY A 489 -11.39 28.71 10.49
C GLY A 489 -12.50 27.69 10.22
N ASP A 490 -12.58 27.15 9.01
CA ASP A 490 -13.58 26.16 8.60
C ASP A 490 -12.88 24.92 8.00
N VAL A 491 -13.63 23.88 7.69
CA VAL A 491 -13.12 22.58 7.25
C VAL A 491 -13.59 22.23 5.84
N VAL A 492 -12.90 21.28 5.20
CA VAL A 492 -13.37 20.66 3.96
C VAL A 492 -14.73 20.02 4.23
N LYS A 493 -15.73 20.42 3.45
CA LYS A 493 -17.13 20.01 3.68
C LYS A 493 -17.92 19.94 2.38
N ILE A 494 -19.10 19.35 2.48
CA ILE A 494 -20.11 19.33 1.42
C ILE A 494 -21.09 20.46 1.68
N SER A 495 -21.38 21.25 0.64
CA SER A 495 -22.33 22.35 0.65
C SER A 495 -23.30 22.23 -0.52
N LYS A 496 -24.49 22.84 -0.39
CA LYS A 496 -25.48 22.89 -1.46
C LYS A 496 -25.23 24.10 -2.36
N LEU A 497 -25.30 23.92 -3.68
CA LEU A 497 -25.25 25.03 -4.64
C LEU A 497 -26.38 26.03 -4.40
N SER A 498 -27.56 25.55 -3.99
CA SER A 498 -28.71 26.42 -3.68
C SER A 498 -28.47 27.36 -2.49
N SER A 499 -27.47 27.09 -1.63
CA SER A 499 -27.10 27.99 -0.52
C SER A 499 -26.11 29.09 -0.95
N ARG A 500 -25.71 29.13 -2.22
CA ARG A 500 -24.74 30.09 -2.78
C ARG A 500 -25.38 30.89 -3.90
N ARG A 501 -25.50 32.22 -3.73
CA ARG A 501 -26.04 33.14 -4.75
C ARG A 501 -24.99 33.71 -5.70
N ASP A 502 -23.73 33.37 -5.48
CA ASP A 502 -22.53 33.93 -6.10
C ASP A 502 -21.83 32.92 -7.05
N PHE A 503 -22.59 31.96 -7.58
CA PHE A 503 -22.11 31.06 -8.63
C PHE A 503 -21.68 31.87 -9.86
N ASN A 504 -20.47 31.61 -10.37
CA ASN A 504 -19.92 32.34 -11.51
C ASN A 504 -19.91 31.48 -12.78
N THR A 505 -19.24 30.34 -12.75
CA THR A 505 -19.08 29.45 -13.92
C THR A 505 -18.78 28.02 -13.47
N ALA A 506 -18.91 27.05 -14.37
CA ALA A 506 -18.43 25.70 -14.18
C ALA A 506 -17.55 25.21 -15.33
N ARG A 507 -16.66 24.24 -15.05
CA ARG A 507 -15.74 23.63 -16.02
C ARG A 507 -15.72 22.11 -15.91
N ARG A 508 -15.77 21.44 -17.07
CA ARG A 508 -15.53 20.00 -17.20
C ARG A 508 -14.11 19.75 -17.69
N VAL A 509 -13.35 18.98 -16.92
CA VAL A 509 -11.94 18.68 -17.18
C VAL A 509 -11.65 17.16 -17.25
N LEU A 510 -12.67 16.32 -17.05
CA LEU A 510 -12.60 14.86 -17.05
C LEU A 510 -13.21 14.25 -18.30
#